data_AF-A0A820YZ05-F1
#
_entry.id   AF-A0A820YZ05-F1
#
_cell.length_a   1.000
_cell.length_b   1.000
_cell.length_c   1.000
_cell.angle_alpha   90.00
_cell.angle_beta   90.00
_cell.angle_gamma   90.00
#
_symmetry.space_group_name_H-M   'P 1'
#
loop_
_entity.id
_entity.type
_entity.pdbx_description
1 polymer ?
#
loop_
_entity_poly.entity_id
_entity_poly.type
_entity_poly.pdbx_seq_one_letter_code
_entity_poly.pdbx_strand_id
1 'polypeptide(L)'
;MSWIILSVAFYCTSLITAGLVSGLIPQQIEEINTQATPSDVSTIETTTINLDSSTCIEDECHPRLLSNLEVHNYDLEYIYNHINDTIVQGYVTINFTLKEPINQLIYHAKRMVQLGEPVLYEDGVHRLVTMRNYTPHDYISLCLLSKNSSFSPNRYSLKQKFVVSLIYGNIGFYQTLYNDGNGTIRKLLASKFQPTDARKAFPCFDEPQFKAVFRI
;
A
#
# COMPACT_ATOMS: atom_id res chain seq x y z
N MET A 1 -24.09 14.58 67.43
CA MET A 1 -25.11 14.09 66.47
C MET A 1 -24.52 12.89 65.75
N SER A 2 -25.05 11.70 66.03
CA SER A 2 -24.56 10.37 65.63
C SER A 2 -25.74 9.57 65.10
N TRP A 3 -25.64 8.96 63.91
CA TRP A 3 -26.46 7.86 63.37
C TRP A 3 -25.60 7.25 62.24
N ILE A 4 -24.99 6.06 62.28
CA ILE A 4 -25.37 4.64 62.51
C ILE A 4 -26.31 4.01 61.45
N ILE A 5 -25.69 3.24 60.54
CA ILE A 5 -25.92 1.84 60.05
C ILE A 5 -27.35 1.32 59.70
N LEU A 6 -27.38 0.44 58.67
CA LEU A 6 -28.32 -0.64 58.27
C LEU A 6 -29.33 -0.27 57.16
N SER A 7 -29.40 -1.00 56.03
CA SER A 7 -29.93 -2.37 56.00
C SER A 7 -29.78 -3.06 54.62
N VAL A 8 -29.70 -4.40 54.69
CA VAL A 8 -29.68 -5.39 53.61
C VAL A 8 -31.13 -5.86 53.33
N ALA A 9 -31.50 -6.10 52.06
CA ALA A 9 -32.55 -7.08 51.72
C ALA A 9 -32.36 -7.63 50.29
N PHE A 10 -32.19 -8.96 50.24
CA PHE A 10 -32.26 -9.84 49.07
C PHE A 10 -33.69 -9.93 48.51
N TYR A 11 -33.86 -10.17 47.20
CA TYR A 11 -34.60 -11.34 46.69
C TYR A 11 -34.30 -11.60 45.20
N CYS A 12 -33.95 -12.85 44.92
CA CYS A 12 -33.86 -13.49 43.61
C CYS A 12 -35.19 -13.50 42.86
N THR A 13 -35.16 -13.39 41.53
CA THR A 13 -35.75 -14.42 40.66
C THR A 13 -35.02 -14.50 39.33
N SER A 14 -34.68 -15.74 38.99
CA SER A 14 -34.09 -16.25 37.76
C SER A 14 -35.04 -16.16 36.56
N LEU A 15 -34.49 -16.01 35.37
CA LEU A 15 -34.87 -16.82 34.20
C LEU A 15 -33.71 -16.86 33.20
N ILE A 16 -33.03 -18.01 33.21
CA ILE A 16 -32.10 -18.49 32.20
C ILE A 16 -32.95 -19.08 31.07
N THR A 17 -32.69 -18.69 29.83
CA THR A 17 -32.70 -19.64 28.70
C THR A 17 -31.64 -19.22 27.67
N ALA A 18 -30.51 -19.92 27.70
CA ALA A 18 -29.62 -20.05 26.57
C ALA A 18 -30.23 -21.06 25.59
N GLY A 19 -30.38 -20.69 24.32
CA GLY A 19 -30.76 -21.59 23.24
C GLY A 19 -29.61 -21.73 22.27
N LEU A 20 -28.89 -22.85 22.33
CA LEU A 20 -27.95 -23.29 21.30
C LEU A 20 -27.89 -24.82 21.32
N VAL A 21 -27.56 -25.38 20.14
CA VAL A 21 -27.39 -26.81 19.80
C VAL A 21 -28.72 -27.43 19.33
N SER A 22 -28.88 -28.03 18.14
CA SER A 22 -27.94 -28.84 17.35
C SER A 22 -28.37 -28.87 15.87
N GLY A 23 -27.41 -28.85 14.94
CA GLY A 23 -27.64 -29.09 13.51
C GLY A 23 -26.54 -29.96 12.94
N LEU A 24 -26.73 -31.29 12.99
CA LEU A 24 -25.92 -32.29 12.31
C LEU A 24 -26.85 -33.13 11.43
N ILE A 25 -26.83 -32.92 10.11
CA ILE A 25 -27.15 -33.96 9.12
C ILE A 25 -26.27 -33.72 7.88
N PRO A 26 -25.48 -34.71 7.43
CA PRO A 26 -24.82 -34.70 6.13
C PRO A 26 -25.79 -35.20 5.05
N GLN A 27 -25.93 -34.47 3.93
CA GLN A 27 -26.61 -34.99 2.75
C GLN A 27 -25.61 -35.71 1.84
N GLN A 28 -25.85 -37.00 1.63
CA GLN A 28 -25.23 -37.82 0.61
C GLN A 28 -25.63 -37.31 -0.78
N ILE A 29 -24.67 -37.23 -1.70
CA ILE A 29 -24.94 -37.11 -3.14
C ILE A 29 -24.77 -38.51 -3.72
N GLU A 30 -25.85 -39.06 -4.25
CA GLU A 30 -25.86 -40.28 -5.05
C GLU A 30 -25.22 -40.03 -6.42
N GLU A 31 -24.27 -40.90 -6.78
CA GLU A 31 -23.82 -41.08 -8.16
C GLU A 31 -24.91 -41.80 -8.97
N ILE A 32 -25.38 -41.20 -10.05
CA ILE A 32 -26.01 -41.96 -11.14
C ILE A 32 -25.23 -41.70 -12.42
N ASN A 33 -24.39 -42.70 -12.74
CA ASN A 33 -23.85 -42.96 -14.06
C ASN A 33 -24.99 -43.40 -14.98
N THR A 34 -25.19 -42.72 -16.11
CA THR A 34 -25.67 -43.40 -17.33
C THR A 34 -25.15 -42.71 -18.57
N GLN A 35 -24.45 -43.51 -19.36
CA GLN A 35 -23.74 -43.17 -20.59
C GLN A 35 -24.64 -43.47 -21.80
N ALA A 36 -24.84 -42.51 -22.70
CA ALA A 36 -25.18 -42.73 -24.12
C ALA A 36 -25.00 -41.45 -24.95
N THR A 37 -24.06 -41.49 -25.91
CA THR A 37 -23.89 -40.59 -27.08
C THR A 37 -24.72 -41.11 -28.27
N PRO A 38 -24.76 -40.48 -29.48
CA PRO A 38 -24.45 -39.10 -29.90
C PRO A 38 -25.52 -38.48 -30.84
N SER A 39 -25.58 -37.15 -30.97
CA SER A 39 -25.90 -36.48 -32.25
C SER A 39 -25.73 -34.95 -32.20
N ASP A 40 -25.12 -34.42 -33.26
CA ASP A 40 -24.80 -33.03 -33.55
C ASP A 40 -26.00 -32.06 -33.43
N VAL A 41 -25.76 -30.82 -32.99
CA VAL A 41 -26.17 -29.55 -33.65
C VAL A 41 -25.56 -28.35 -32.89
N SER A 42 -24.99 -27.43 -33.67
CA SER A 42 -24.38 -26.16 -33.28
C SER A 42 -25.39 -25.10 -32.82
N THR A 43 -25.12 -24.41 -31.70
CA THR A 43 -25.76 -23.13 -31.38
C THR A 43 -24.71 -22.15 -30.83
N ILE A 44 -24.61 -20.99 -31.48
CA ILE A 44 -23.79 -19.84 -31.11
C ILE A 44 -24.47 -19.13 -29.94
N GLU A 45 -23.80 -19.01 -28.80
CA GLU A 45 -24.24 -18.14 -27.71
C GLU A 45 -23.32 -16.92 -27.59
N THR A 46 -23.91 -15.76 -27.89
CA THR A 46 -23.35 -14.44 -27.65
C THR A 46 -23.28 -14.19 -26.15
N THR A 47 -22.10 -14.30 -25.54
CA THR A 47 -21.90 -13.87 -24.15
C THR A 47 -21.59 -12.38 -24.11
N THR A 48 -22.53 -11.62 -23.58
CA THR A 48 -22.37 -10.23 -23.14
C THR A 48 -21.23 -10.15 -22.12
N ILE A 49 -20.10 -9.54 -22.49
CA ILE A 49 -19.02 -9.22 -21.56
C ILE A 49 -19.50 -8.06 -20.67
N ASN A 50 -19.83 -8.40 -19.43
CA ASN A 50 -19.99 -7.44 -18.36
C ASN A 50 -18.57 -6.98 -17.98
N LEU A 51 -18.17 -5.79 -18.45
CA LEU A 51 -16.85 -5.22 -18.17
C LEU A 51 -16.83 -4.71 -16.73
N ASP A 52 -16.54 -5.60 -15.79
CA ASP A 52 -16.19 -5.25 -14.42
C ASP A 52 -14.89 -4.44 -14.43
N SER A 53 -14.95 -3.24 -13.86
CA SER A 53 -13.94 -2.18 -13.98
C SER A 53 -12.74 -2.35 -13.04
N SER A 54 -12.35 -3.60 -12.77
CA SER A 54 -11.37 -3.92 -11.71
C SER A 54 -10.16 -4.76 -12.17
N THR A 55 -10.05 -5.10 -13.46
CA THR A 55 -8.98 -5.97 -13.96
C THR A 55 -7.96 -5.18 -14.78
N CYS A 56 -6.73 -5.11 -14.25
CA CYS A 56 -5.58 -4.72 -15.06
C CYS A 56 -5.37 -5.78 -16.15
N ILE A 57 -5.08 -5.35 -17.38
CA ILE A 57 -4.67 -6.28 -18.45
C ILE A 57 -3.37 -6.95 -17.99
N GLU A 58 -3.18 -8.25 -18.27
CA GLU A 58 -2.18 -9.13 -17.64
C GLU A 58 -0.71 -8.63 -17.68
N ASP A 59 -0.36 -7.65 -18.52
CA ASP A 59 0.96 -7.00 -18.57
C ASP A 59 1.02 -5.61 -17.87
N GLU A 60 -0.11 -5.05 -17.45
CA GLU A 60 -0.22 -3.77 -16.73
C GLU A 60 -0.28 -3.94 -15.21
N CYS A 61 -0.33 -5.19 -14.72
CA CYS A 61 -0.40 -5.46 -13.29
C CYS A 61 0.98 -5.33 -12.60
N HIS A 62 2.10 -5.35 -13.33
CA HIS A 62 3.42 -5.09 -12.73
C HIS A 62 4.29 -4.28 -13.69
N PRO A 63 3.99 -2.99 -13.90
CA PRO A 63 4.75 -2.18 -14.83
C PRO A 63 6.18 -2.09 -14.32
N ARG A 64 7.12 -2.72 -15.04
CA ARG A 64 8.53 -2.38 -14.92
C ARG A 64 8.67 -0.91 -15.24
N LEU A 65 9.36 -0.19 -14.37
CA LEU A 65 9.70 1.19 -14.63
C LEU A 65 10.51 1.28 -15.92
N LEU A 66 10.22 2.31 -16.71
CA LEU A 66 10.87 2.51 -17.99
C LEU A 66 12.37 2.69 -17.81
N SER A 67 13.17 1.98 -18.61
CA SER A 67 14.64 1.99 -18.55
C SER A 67 15.28 3.28 -19.07
N ASN A 68 14.50 4.14 -19.71
CA ASN A 68 14.92 5.47 -20.20
C ASN A 68 15.03 6.52 -19.09
N LEU A 69 14.75 6.15 -17.84
CA LEU A 69 14.88 6.97 -16.65
C LEU A 69 16.23 6.70 -15.95
N GLU A 70 16.97 7.77 -15.65
CA GLU A 70 18.19 7.71 -14.85
C GLU A 70 18.03 8.52 -13.56
N VAL A 71 18.12 7.86 -12.41
CA VAL A 71 17.98 8.50 -11.10
C VAL A 71 19.34 8.93 -10.59
N HIS A 72 19.48 10.19 -10.21
CA HIS A 72 20.76 10.75 -9.79
C HIS A 72 20.91 10.70 -8.28
N ASN A 73 19.91 11.23 -7.56
CA ASN A 73 19.93 11.25 -6.12
C ASN A 73 18.53 11.32 -5.49
N TYR A 74 18.52 10.99 -4.21
CA TYR A 74 17.43 11.20 -3.28
C TYR A 74 17.94 12.10 -2.15
N ASP A 75 17.24 13.20 -1.90
CA ASP A 75 17.35 13.95 -0.64
C ASP A 75 16.14 13.57 0.22
N LEU A 76 16.38 12.86 1.32
CA LEU A 76 15.38 12.32 2.24
C LEU A 76 15.46 13.02 3.59
N GLU A 77 14.29 13.35 4.14
CA GLU A 77 14.15 13.85 5.50
C GLU A 77 13.09 13.02 6.23
N TYR A 78 13.41 12.57 7.45
CA TYR A 78 12.49 11.87 8.34
C TYR A 78 12.30 12.65 9.63
N ILE A 79 11.03 12.91 9.96
CA ILE A 79 10.60 13.60 11.17
C ILE A 79 9.84 12.60 12.03
N TYR A 80 10.48 12.19 13.13
CA TYR A 80 9.92 11.29 14.12
C TYR A 80 9.63 12.05 15.42
N ASN A 81 8.42 11.87 15.95
CA ASN A 81 8.01 12.48 17.21
C ASN A 81 7.77 11.37 18.25
N HIS A 82 8.54 11.37 19.33
CA HIS A 82 8.42 10.39 20.42
C HIS A 82 7.08 10.42 21.16
N ILE A 83 6.29 11.50 21.02
CA ILE A 83 4.95 11.63 21.63
C ILE A 83 3.89 10.89 20.77
N ASN A 84 4.07 10.87 19.45
CA ASN A 84 3.24 10.10 18.52
C ASN A 84 4.11 9.07 17.80
N ASP A 85 4.48 8.03 18.54
CA ASP A 85 5.50 7.06 18.20
C ASP A 85 5.04 5.98 17.19
N THR A 86 3.87 6.18 16.58
CA THR A 86 3.23 5.23 15.65
C THR A 86 3.41 5.61 14.18
N ILE A 87 3.89 6.82 13.90
CA ILE A 87 4.08 7.34 12.54
C ILE A 87 5.43 8.04 12.39
N VAL A 88 5.90 8.11 11.14
CA VAL A 88 6.99 8.98 10.72
C VAL A 88 6.50 9.82 9.56
N GLN A 89 6.68 11.13 9.65
CA GLN A 89 6.50 12.03 8.52
C GLN A 89 7.82 12.15 7.78
N GLY A 90 7.79 12.29 6.46
CA GLY A 90 8.99 12.59 5.70
C GLY A 90 8.75 13.38 4.43
N TYR A 91 9.86 13.82 3.86
CA TYR A 91 9.93 14.49 2.57
C TYR A 91 10.99 13.80 1.72
N VAL A 92 10.68 13.61 0.45
CA VAL A 92 11.65 13.13 -0.53
C VAL A 92 11.74 14.13 -1.67
N THR A 93 12.96 14.46 -2.08
CA THR A 93 13.25 15.05 -3.39
C THR A 93 14.01 14.02 -4.22
N ILE A 94 13.47 13.67 -5.38
CA ILE A 94 14.08 12.72 -6.31
C ILE A 94 14.53 13.49 -7.54
N ASN A 95 15.83 13.52 -7.79
CA ASN A 95 16.40 14.15 -8.97
C ASN A 95 16.74 13.08 -10.01
N PHE A 96 16.23 13.21 -11.22
CA PHE A 96 16.37 12.21 -12.28
C PHE A 96 16.40 12.87 -13.67
N THR A 97 16.75 12.09 -14.70
CA THR A 97 16.72 12.49 -16.10
C THR A 97 15.92 11.51 -16.93
N LEU A 98 15.10 12.02 -17.84
CA LEU A 98 14.46 11.26 -18.89
C LEU A 98 15.28 11.34 -20.18
N LYS A 99 15.54 10.20 -20.80
CA LYS A 99 16.27 10.10 -22.08
C LYS A 99 15.35 10.12 -23.29
N GLU A 100 14.11 9.70 -23.11
CA GLU A 100 13.09 9.64 -24.17
C GLU A 100 11.75 10.17 -23.63
N PRO A 101 10.85 10.65 -24.50
CA PRO A 101 9.55 11.12 -24.07
C PRO A 101 8.71 10.00 -23.44
N ILE A 102 8.01 10.31 -22.35
CA ILE A 102 7.06 9.38 -21.71
C ILE A 102 5.72 10.06 -21.49
N ASN A 103 4.62 9.31 -21.62
CA ASN A 103 3.28 9.86 -21.39
C ASN A 103 2.91 9.91 -19.90
N GLN A 104 3.56 9.06 -19.10
CA GLN A 104 3.25 8.85 -17.71
C GLN A 104 4.53 8.54 -16.94
N LEU A 105 4.75 9.23 -15.82
CA LEU A 105 5.82 8.92 -14.88
C LEU A 105 5.29 7.96 -13.82
N ILE A 106 5.95 6.82 -13.64
CA ILE A 106 5.57 5.81 -12.65
C ILE A 106 6.68 5.71 -11.59
N TYR A 107 6.31 5.55 -10.32
CA TYR A 107 7.22 5.25 -9.21
C TYR A 107 6.48 4.49 -8.11
N HIS A 108 7.20 3.92 -7.16
CA HIS A 108 6.64 3.00 -6.16
C HIS A 108 6.31 3.72 -4.85
N ALA A 109 5.17 3.36 -4.26
CA ALA A 109 4.83 3.69 -2.89
C ALA A 109 3.82 2.66 -2.36
N LYS A 110 4.07 2.18 -1.14
CA LYS A 110 3.26 1.16 -0.48
C LYS A 110 2.92 1.59 0.93
N ARG A 111 1.67 1.38 1.34
CA ARG A 111 1.23 1.54 2.75
C ARG A 111 1.54 2.91 3.37
N MET A 112 1.49 3.96 2.56
CA MET A 112 1.55 5.34 3.04
C MET A 112 0.24 5.64 3.77
N VAL A 113 0.33 6.12 5.02
CA VAL A 113 -0.83 6.63 5.79
C VAL A 113 -1.36 7.88 5.11
N GLN A 114 -0.45 8.73 4.66
CA GLN A 114 -0.75 9.93 3.89
C GLN A 114 0.32 10.13 2.82
N LEU A 115 -0.12 10.53 1.64
CA LEU A 115 0.75 10.94 0.56
C LEU A 115 0.36 12.36 0.15
N GLY A 116 1.32 13.27 0.16
CA GLY A 116 1.12 14.65 -0.26
C GLY A 116 1.09 14.77 -1.78
N GLU A 117 0.49 15.86 -2.27
CA GLU A 117 0.54 16.20 -3.69
C GLU A 117 1.99 16.32 -4.17
N PRO A 118 2.33 15.72 -5.32
CA PRO A 118 3.65 15.79 -5.89
C PRO A 118 3.92 17.18 -6.48
N VAL A 119 5.12 17.71 -6.26
CA VAL A 119 5.60 18.93 -6.91
C VAL A 119 6.70 18.53 -7.87
N LEU A 120 6.46 18.71 -9.18
CA LEU A 120 7.39 18.35 -10.23
C LEU A 120 8.01 19.59 -10.86
N TYR A 121 9.33 19.59 -11.02
CA TYR A 121 10.06 20.58 -11.80
C TYR A 121 10.74 19.93 -12.99
N GLU A 122 10.71 20.59 -14.14
CA GLU A 122 11.47 20.27 -15.35
C GLU A 122 12.45 21.43 -15.61
N ASP A 123 13.76 21.18 -15.51
CA ASP A 123 14.80 22.23 -15.55
C ASP A 123 14.51 23.44 -14.64
N GLY A 124 13.97 23.18 -13.45
CA GLY A 124 13.62 24.21 -12.47
C GLY A 124 12.29 24.93 -12.76
N VAL A 125 11.60 24.61 -13.87
CA VAL A 125 10.26 25.12 -14.18
C VAL A 125 9.21 24.19 -13.61
N HIS A 126 8.32 24.72 -12.77
CA HIS A 126 7.23 23.94 -12.18
C HIS A 126 6.27 23.39 -13.25
N ARG A 127 5.96 22.10 -13.14
CA ARG A 127 5.03 21.39 -14.02
C ARG A 127 3.82 20.92 -13.23
N LEU A 128 2.64 21.26 -13.74
CA LEU A 128 1.38 20.78 -13.17
C LEU A 128 1.16 19.33 -13.58
N VAL A 129 0.98 18.46 -12.59
CA VAL A 129 0.74 17.04 -12.76
C VAL A 129 -0.51 16.58 -12.00
N THR A 130 -1.20 15.59 -12.54
CA THR A 130 -2.22 14.82 -11.83
C THR A 130 -1.57 13.58 -11.26
N MET A 131 -1.94 13.21 -10.04
CA MET A 131 -1.48 12.00 -9.38
C MET A 131 -2.60 10.97 -9.32
N ARG A 132 -2.29 9.72 -9.68
CA ARG A 132 -3.16 8.57 -9.45
C ARG A 132 -2.39 7.48 -8.70
N ASN A 133 -2.96 6.98 -7.61
CA ASN A 133 -2.40 5.89 -6.83
C ASN A 133 -3.03 4.56 -7.26
N TYR A 134 -2.21 3.56 -7.54
CA TYR A 134 -2.62 2.21 -7.92
C TYR A 134 -2.25 1.23 -6.81
N THR A 135 -3.19 1.03 -5.90
CA THR A 135 -3.00 0.21 -4.70
C THR A 135 -2.76 -1.27 -4.95
N PRO A 136 -3.29 -1.95 -5.99
CA PRO A 136 -3.02 -3.38 -6.18
C PRO A 136 -1.54 -3.68 -6.44
N HIS A 137 -0.78 -2.70 -6.94
CA HIS A 137 0.58 -2.90 -7.43
C HIS A 137 1.59 -1.90 -6.84
N ASP A 138 1.16 -1.14 -5.82
CA ASP A 138 2.01 -0.25 -5.04
C ASP A 138 2.79 0.78 -5.87
N TYR A 139 2.16 1.35 -6.90
CA TYR A 139 2.75 2.42 -7.71
C TYR A 139 1.86 3.65 -7.81
N ILE A 140 2.52 4.77 -8.08
CA ILE A 140 1.93 6.07 -8.35
C ILE A 140 2.21 6.42 -9.80
N SER A 141 1.21 7.00 -10.44
CA SER A 141 1.23 7.47 -11.82
C SER A 141 1.06 8.98 -11.84
N LEU A 142 1.96 9.69 -12.50
CA LEU A 142 1.81 11.10 -12.82
C LEU A 142 1.58 11.30 -14.32
N CYS A 143 0.59 12.14 -14.64
CA CYS A 143 0.37 12.64 -15.97
C CYS A 143 0.41 14.17 -15.95
N LEU A 144 0.86 14.81 -17.02
CA LEU A 144 0.75 16.26 -17.16
C LEU A 144 -0.72 16.68 -17.29
N LEU A 145 -1.09 17.83 -16.73
CA LEU A 145 -2.48 18.33 -16.82
C LEU A 145 -2.88 18.71 -18.27
N SER A 146 -1.90 19.09 -19.10
CA SER A 146 -2.18 19.46 -20.48
C SER A 146 -2.56 18.22 -21.30
N LYS A 147 -3.68 18.29 -22.02
CA LYS A 147 -4.18 17.16 -22.81
C LYS A 147 -3.17 16.80 -23.91
N ASN A 148 -2.92 15.51 -24.10
CA ASN A 148 -1.96 14.96 -25.08
C ASN A 148 -0.51 15.46 -24.89
N SER A 149 -0.14 15.90 -23.68
CA SER A 149 1.25 16.25 -23.38
C SER A 149 2.01 15.06 -22.80
N SER A 150 3.28 14.96 -23.18
CA SER A 150 4.24 13.98 -22.67
C SER A 150 5.34 14.71 -21.91
N PHE A 151 5.96 14.01 -20.96
CA PHE A 151 7.19 14.45 -20.34
C PHE A 151 8.31 14.34 -21.38
N SER A 152 9.03 15.44 -21.61
CA SER A 152 10.09 15.51 -22.61
C SER A 152 11.42 14.95 -22.05
N PRO A 153 12.40 14.59 -22.89
CA PRO A 153 13.73 14.27 -22.42
C PRO A 153 14.36 15.47 -21.72
N ASN A 154 14.44 15.40 -20.39
CA ASN A 154 14.97 16.50 -19.59
C ASN A 154 15.39 16.08 -18.16
N ARG A 155 15.94 17.01 -17.38
CA ARG A 155 16.19 16.89 -15.95
C ARG A 155 14.92 17.24 -15.18
N TYR A 156 14.59 16.39 -14.23
CA TYR A 156 13.41 16.52 -13.39
C TYR A 156 13.78 16.46 -11.90
N SER A 157 12.98 17.15 -11.11
CA SER A 157 13.01 17.09 -9.65
C SER A 157 11.59 16.87 -9.12
N LEU A 158 11.34 15.69 -8.54
CA LEU A 158 10.06 15.33 -7.94
C LEU A 158 10.15 15.47 -6.42
N LYS A 159 9.33 16.34 -5.84
CA LYS A 159 9.22 16.51 -4.40
C LYS A 159 7.90 15.94 -3.90
N GLN A 160 7.95 15.17 -2.82
CA GLN A 160 6.73 14.63 -2.23
C GLN A 160 6.84 14.48 -0.71
N LYS A 161 5.79 14.91 -0.02
CA LYS A 161 5.58 14.64 1.40
C LYS A 161 4.94 13.27 1.57
N PHE A 162 5.34 12.53 2.58
CA PHE A 162 4.72 11.24 2.92
C PHE A 162 4.61 11.06 4.43
N VAL A 163 3.70 10.18 4.85
CA VAL A 163 3.56 9.71 6.23
C VAL A 163 3.45 8.19 6.20
N VAL A 164 4.28 7.52 6.97
CA VAL A 164 4.28 6.05 7.11
C VAL A 164 3.95 5.65 8.53
N SER A 165 3.28 4.51 8.69
CA SER A 165 3.04 3.92 10.00
C SER A 165 4.20 3.00 10.40
N LEU A 166 4.67 3.15 11.62
CA LEU A 166 5.64 2.25 12.24
C LEU A 166 4.94 1.00 12.75
N ILE A 167 4.97 -0.05 11.94
CA ILE A 167 4.50 -1.36 12.38
C ILE A 167 5.59 -2.12 13.14
N TYR A 168 5.17 -2.94 14.10
CA TYR A 168 6.06 -3.96 14.65
C TYR A 168 6.38 -5.00 13.57
N GLY A 169 7.65 -5.35 13.45
CA GLY A 169 8.08 -6.32 12.44
C GLY A 169 9.57 -6.33 12.22
N ASN A 170 9.96 -6.75 11.02
CA ASN A 170 11.35 -6.91 10.59
C ASN A 170 11.55 -6.60 9.10
N ILE A 171 10.57 -5.97 8.44
CA ILE A 171 10.55 -5.68 6.99
C ILE A 171 10.06 -4.25 6.77
N GLY A 172 10.62 -3.55 5.78
CA GLY A 172 10.29 -2.16 5.47
C GLY A 172 10.92 -1.21 6.49
N PHE A 173 10.20 -0.15 6.86
CA PHE A 173 10.56 0.72 7.99
C PHE A 173 9.67 0.36 9.18
N TYR A 174 10.28 -0.16 10.24
CA TYR A 174 9.56 -0.83 11.31
C TYR A 174 10.11 -0.45 12.69
N GLN A 175 9.31 -0.74 13.71
CA GLN A 175 9.72 -0.63 15.10
C GLN A 175 9.87 -2.02 15.75
N THR A 176 10.79 -2.13 16.70
CA THR A 176 10.98 -3.32 17.53
C THR A 176 11.38 -2.94 18.95
N LEU A 177 11.33 -3.88 19.88
CA LEU A 177 11.69 -3.70 21.29
C LEU A 177 12.93 -4.54 21.62
N TYR A 178 13.78 -4.02 22.50
CA TYR A 178 14.92 -4.75 23.05
C TYR A 178 15.14 -4.38 24.52
N ASN A 179 15.78 -5.27 25.28
CA ASN A 179 16.21 -4.97 26.65
C ASN A 179 17.60 -4.34 26.62
N ASP A 180 17.76 -3.20 27.30
CA ASP A 180 19.09 -2.64 27.52
C ASP A 180 19.85 -3.41 28.61
N GLY A 181 21.11 -3.01 28.87
CA GLY A 181 21.96 -3.65 29.87
C GLY A 181 21.42 -3.61 31.30
N ASN A 182 20.42 -2.76 31.58
CA ASN A 182 19.77 -2.62 32.88
C ASN A 182 18.42 -3.37 32.93
N GLY A 183 18.06 -4.12 31.88
CA GLY A 183 16.77 -4.80 31.76
C GLY A 183 15.60 -3.88 31.43
N THR A 184 15.85 -2.64 31.02
CA THR A 184 14.79 -1.70 30.60
C THR A 184 14.42 -1.95 29.15
N ILE A 185 13.12 -2.08 28.87
CA ILE A 185 12.62 -2.22 27.50
C ILE A 185 12.77 -0.89 26.76
N ARG A 186 13.47 -0.90 25.62
CA ARG A 186 13.67 0.23 24.73
C ARG A 186 13.11 -0.05 23.35
N LYS A 187 12.66 1.01 22.69
CA LYS A 187 12.21 0.99 21.30
C LYS A 187 13.36 1.26 20.35
N LEU A 188 13.39 0.54 19.24
CA LEU A 188 14.31 0.72 18.13
C LEU A 188 13.50 0.89 16.84
N LEU A 189 13.85 1.88 16.03
CA LEU A 189 13.39 1.99 14.65
C LEU A 189 14.50 1.44 13.74
N ALA A 190 14.11 0.58 12.80
CA ALA A 190 15.06 -0.07 11.91
C ALA A 190 14.45 -0.24 10.51
N SER A 191 15.31 -0.49 9.52
CA SER A 191 14.91 -0.71 8.14
C SER A 191 15.44 -2.03 7.57
N LYS A 192 14.61 -2.69 6.75
CA LYS A 192 14.97 -3.86 5.94
C LYS A 192 14.24 -3.76 4.61
N PHE A 193 14.93 -3.24 3.59
CA PHE A 193 14.29 -2.89 2.31
C PHE A 193 14.41 -3.95 1.23
N GLN A 194 15.35 -4.89 1.32
CA GLN A 194 15.45 -5.94 0.32
C GLN A 194 14.29 -6.95 0.46
N PRO A 195 13.64 -7.35 -0.64
CA PRO A 195 13.99 -6.99 -2.03
C PRO A 195 13.34 -5.69 -2.54
N THR A 196 12.11 -5.38 -2.15
CA THR A 196 11.28 -4.32 -2.74
C THR A 196 10.44 -3.58 -1.68
N ASP A 197 11.04 -3.38 -0.51
CA ASP A 197 10.37 -2.81 0.67
C ASP A 197 10.82 -1.39 0.99
N ALA A 198 11.71 -0.80 0.18
CA ALA A 198 12.03 0.63 0.28
C ALA A 198 10.77 1.48 0.02
N ARG A 199 9.93 1.05 -0.93
CA ARG A 199 8.63 1.67 -1.23
C ARG A 199 7.65 1.74 -0.04
N LYS A 200 7.88 0.99 1.04
CA LYS A 200 7.09 1.06 2.29
C LYS A 200 7.53 2.18 3.22
N ALA A 201 8.70 2.77 2.97
CA ALA A 201 9.32 3.78 3.83
C ALA A 201 9.28 5.18 3.22
N PHE A 202 9.32 5.29 1.89
CA PHE A 202 9.21 6.54 1.14
C PHE A 202 8.86 6.24 -0.33
N PRO A 203 8.24 7.17 -1.05
CA PRO A 203 8.01 7.03 -2.50
C PRO A 203 9.33 7.04 -3.28
N CYS A 204 9.56 6.06 -4.16
CA CYS A 204 10.84 5.91 -4.86
C CYS A 204 10.80 5.03 -6.12
N PHE A 205 11.86 5.07 -6.93
CA PHE A 205 12.07 4.15 -8.05
C PHE A 205 12.68 2.82 -7.54
N ASP A 206 11.88 2.04 -6.82
CA ASP A 206 12.28 0.80 -6.11
C ASP A 206 12.50 -0.41 -7.04
N GLU A 207 13.47 -0.30 -7.97
CA GLU A 207 14.04 -1.42 -8.71
C GLU A 207 15.58 -1.36 -8.74
N PRO A 208 16.30 -2.50 -8.69
CA PRO A 208 17.76 -2.52 -8.51
C PRO A 208 18.58 -1.78 -9.57
N GLN A 209 18.03 -1.59 -10.77
CA GLN A 209 18.71 -0.89 -11.87
C GLN A 209 18.79 0.63 -11.66
N PHE A 210 17.92 1.22 -10.84
CA PHE A 210 17.89 2.67 -10.59
C PHE A 210 18.78 3.04 -9.39
N LYS A 211 20.09 2.84 -9.56
CA LYS A 211 21.10 3.27 -8.59
C LYS A 211 21.11 4.79 -8.49
N ALA A 212 21.27 5.31 -7.28
CA ALA A 212 21.31 6.73 -7.00
C ALA A 212 22.12 7.01 -5.73
N VAL A 213 22.51 8.28 -5.54
CA VAL A 213 23.11 8.76 -4.29
C VAL A 213 21.99 9.12 -3.30
N PHE A 214 22.15 8.77 -2.02
CA PHE A 214 21.19 9.13 -0.97
C PHE A 214 21.82 10.13 0.00
N ARG A 215 21.14 11.26 0.20
CA ARG A 215 21.34 12.18 1.33
C ARG A 215 20.16 11.99 2.28
N ILE A 216 20.46 11.70 3.55
CA ILE A 216 19.48 11.40 4.61
C ILE A 216 19.82 12.29 5.80
#